data_AF-A0A1M4NAE5-F1
#
_entry.id   AF-A0A1M4NAE5-F1
#
_cell.length_a   1.000
_cell.length_b   1.000
_cell.length_c   1.000
_cell.angle_alpha   90.00
_cell.angle_beta   90.00
_cell.angle_gamma   90.00
#
_symmetry.space_group_name_H-M   'P 1'
#
loop_
_entity.id
_entity.type
_entity.pdbx_description
1 polymer ?
#
loop_
_entity_poly.entity_id
_entity_poly.type
_entity_poly.pdbx_seq_one_letter_code
_entity_poly.pdbx_strand_id
1 'polypeptide(L)'
;MKSKFFVILLYFLVLVLLLCFEILRSSTLALESNNKIASVFNPIEKRAFPPYDAVFDKYRIPHFRVFFWVPKSAKELTPYADPGINTKVLNHGSVENWSVVKTNTYKDNEQLVFIYVPKSFVIFYGKGFENVIHLNYK
;
A
#
# COMPACT_ATOMS: atom_id res chain seq x y z
N MET A 1 -50.75 -10.99 12.82
CA MET A 1 -49.44 -11.21 12.15
C MET A 1 -48.64 -9.94 11.87
N LYS A 2 -49.25 -8.76 11.66
CA LYS A 2 -48.54 -7.50 11.30
C LYS A 2 -47.53 -6.99 12.36
N SER A 3 -47.86 -7.10 13.65
CA SER A 3 -46.99 -6.63 14.75
C SER A 3 -45.69 -7.42 14.88
N LYS A 4 -45.70 -8.75 14.68
CA LYS A 4 -44.49 -9.59 14.77
C LYS A 4 -43.51 -9.29 13.63
N PHE A 5 -44.02 -9.00 12.43
CA PHE A 5 -43.18 -8.64 11.28
C PHE A 5 -42.51 -7.27 11.46
N PHE A 6 -43.23 -6.31 12.05
CA PHE A 6 -42.69 -4.99 12.38
C PHE A 6 -41.54 -5.07 13.38
N VAL A 7 -41.65 -5.94 14.40
CA VAL A 7 -40.58 -6.15 15.39
C VAL A 7 -39.33 -6.77 14.75
N ILE A 8 -39.51 -7.74 13.85
CA ILE A 8 -38.39 -8.35 13.11
C ILE A 8 -37.69 -7.31 12.23
N LEU A 9 -38.46 -6.50 11.49
CA LEU A 9 -37.92 -5.44 10.65
C LEU A 9 -37.12 -4.42 11.46
N LEU A 10 -37.63 -4.01 12.62
CA LEU A 10 -36.96 -3.09 13.52
C LEU A 10 -35.65 -3.69 14.06
N TYR A 11 -35.64 -4.99 14.39
CA TYR A 11 -34.43 -5.69 14.83
C TYR A 11 -33.35 -5.71 13.75
N PHE A 12 -33.72 -6.01 12.50
CA PHE A 12 -32.78 -5.96 11.38
C PHE A 12 -32.25 -4.55 11.13
N LEU A 13 -33.09 -3.51 11.25
CA LEU A 13 -32.66 -2.13 11.09
C LEU A 13 -31.62 -1.74 12.15
N VAL A 14 -31.85 -2.08 13.41
CA VAL A 14 -30.92 -1.81 14.52
C VAL A 14 -29.63 -2.59 14.35
N LEU A 15 -29.70 -3.86 13.92
CA LEU A 15 -28.52 -4.69 13.66
C LEU A 15 -27.63 -4.08 12.55
N VAL A 16 -28.24 -3.62 11.46
CA VAL A 16 -27.51 -2.97 10.36
C VAL A 16 -26.86 -1.66 10.84
N LEU A 17 -27.58 -0.86 11.64
CA LEU A 17 -27.03 0.38 12.20
C LEU A 17 -25.83 0.14 13.13
N LEU A 18 -25.89 -0.90 13.99
CA LEU A 18 -24.76 -1.27 14.86
C LEU A 18 -23.54 -1.74 14.06
N LEU A 19 -23.75 -2.54 13.01
CA LEU A 19 -22.67 -2.98 12.12
C LEU A 19 -22.05 -1.80 11.36
N CYS A 20 -22.86 -0.85 10.87
CA CYS A 20 -22.35 0.37 10.24
C CYS A 20 -21.56 1.25 11.22
N PHE A 21 -21.97 1.32 12.49
CA PHE A 21 -21.28 2.11 13.51
C PHE A 21 -19.91 1.53 13.86
N GLU A 22 -19.77 0.21 13.95
CA GLU A 22 -18.47 -0.45 14.14
C GLU A 22 -17.52 -0.24 12.95
N ILE A 23 -18.05 -0.23 11.72
CA ILE A 23 -17.26 0.08 10.51
C ILE A 23 -16.79 1.55 10.53
N LEU A 24 -17.65 2.49 10.94
CA LEU A 24 -17.31 3.92 11.09
C LEU A 24 -16.32 4.18 12.23
N ARG A 25 -16.40 3.42 13.32
CA ARG A 25 -15.43 3.47 14.43
C ARG A 25 -14.05 2.95 14.01
N SER A 26 -14.03 1.91 13.17
CA SER A 26 -12.79 1.35 12.62
C SER A 26 -12.12 2.30 11.62
N SER A 27 -12.88 3.13 10.90
CA SER A 27 -12.33 4.11 9.96
C SER A 27 -11.87 5.40 10.63
N THR A 28 -12.45 5.79 11.77
CA THR A 28 -12.00 6.97 12.54
C THR A 28 -10.72 6.71 13.33
N LEU A 29 -10.46 5.47 13.76
CA LEU A 29 -9.19 5.09 14.39
C LEU A 29 -8.00 5.01 13.41
N ALA A 30 -8.24 5.13 12.09
CA ALA A 30 -7.17 5.27 11.09
C ALA A 30 -6.75 6.74 10.87
N LEU A 31 -7.46 7.72 11.47
CA LEU A 31 -7.23 9.15 11.19
C LEU A 31 -6.47 9.90 12.30
N GLU A 32 -6.31 9.32 13.50
CA GLU A 32 -5.43 9.87 14.55
C GLU A 32 -4.05 9.19 14.52
N SER A 33 -3.36 9.32 13.38
CA SER A 33 -1.91 9.22 13.37
C SER A 33 -1.36 10.45 14.10
N ASN A 34 -0.95 10.24 15.34
CA ASN A 34 -0.22 11.21 16.14
C ASN A 34 0.90 11.84 15.31
N ASN A 35 0.77 13.13 15.03
CA ASN A 35 1.84 14.02 14.59
C ASN A 35 2.92 14.12 15.69
N LYS A 36 3.71 13.05 15.85
CA LYS A 36 5.04 13.12 16.43
C LYS A 36 6.02 12.98 15.29
N ILE A 37 6.50 14.14 14.83
CA ILE A 37 7.70 14.33 14.01
C ILE A 37 8.81 13.46 14.62
N ALA A 38 9.06 12.30 14.03
CA ALA A 38 10.09 11.37 14.45
C ALA A 38 11.09 11.23 13.30
N SER A 39 12.17 12.00 13.41
CA SER A 39 13.35 12.06 12.53
C SER A 39 13.08 12.39 11.07
N VAL A 40 13.90 13.31 10.55
CA VAL A 40 14.10 13.56 9.13
C VAL A 40 14.62 12.28 8.48
N PHE A 41 13.74 11.34 8.16
CA PHE A 41 14.05 10.19 7.33
C PHE A 41 14.09 10.71 5.89
N ASN A 42 15.29 10.99 5.40
CA ASN A 42 15.51 11.47 4.03
C ASN A 42 15.92 10.25 3.20
N PRO A 43 14.97 9.54 2.55
CA PRO A 43 15.31 8.39 1.76
C PRO A 43 16.24 8.83 0.62
N ILE A 44 17.38 8.15 0.48
CA ILE A 44 18.40 8.43 -0.56
C ILE A 44 17.88 8.06 -1.96
N GLU A 45 16.73 7.38 -2.02
CA GLU A 45 16.12 6.87 -3.24
C GLU A 45 15.72 7.96 -4.22
N LYS A 46 15.83 7.63 -5.50
CA LYS A 46 15.38 8.50 -6.59
C LYS A 46 14.08 7.94 -7.17
N ARG A 47 12.97 8.65 -7.00
CA ARG A 47 11.68 8.25 -7.60
C ARG A 47 11.70 8.43 -9.10
N ALA A 48 11.06 7.50 -9.82
CA ALA A 48 10.76 7.72 -11.22
C ALA A 48 9.52 8.60 -11.40
N PHE A 49 9.30 9.09 -12.62
CA PHE A 49 8.08 9.79 -12.99
C PHE A 49 7.40 9.01 -14.14
N PRO A 50 6.15 8.54 -13.96
CA PRO A 50 5.33 8.63 -12.75
C PRO A 50 5.90 7.80 -11.56
N PRO A 51 5.56 8.15 -10.31
CA PRO A 51 6.08 7.46 -9.12
C PRO A 51 5.47 6.07 -8.92
N TYR A 52 4.28 5.84 -9.45
CA TYR A 52 3.63 4.53 -9.45
C TYR A 52 2.69 4.40 -10.65
N ASP A 53 2.30 3.16 -10.95
CA ASP A 53 1.19 2.87 -11.86
C ASP A 53 0.40 1.64 -11.42
N ALA A 54 -0.61 1.29 -12.21
CA ALA A 54 -1.37 0.06 -12.08
C ALA A 54 -1.41 -0.67 -13.43
N VAL A 55 -1.08 -1.96 -13.40
CA VAL A 55 -1.23 -2.86 -14.55
C VAL A 55 -2.31 -3.89 -14.26
N PHE A 56 -3.15 -4.16 -15.24
CA PHE A 56 -4.23 -5.14 -15.09
C PHE A 56 -3.79 -6.49 -15.61
N ASP A 57 -4.03 -7.54 -14.82
CA ASP A 57 -3.83 -8.90 -15.32
C ASP A 57 -4.95 -9.34 -16.28
N LYS A 58 -4.86 -10.58 -16.76
CA LYS A 58 -5.86 -11.19 -17.67
C LYS A 58 -7.28 -11.22 -17.09
N TYR A 59 -7.44 -11.08 -15.78
CA TYR A 59 -8.72 -11.06 -15.08
C TYR A 59 -9.18 -9.63 -14.73
N ARG A 60 -8.52 -8.60 -15.27
CA ARG A 60 -8.76 -7.18 -14.96
C ARG A 60 -8.54 -6.83 -13.49
N ILE A 61 -7.68 -7.56 -12.80
CA ILE A 61 -7.35 -7.25 -11.41
C ILE A 61 -6.11 -6.34 -11.41
N PRO A 62 -6.15 -5.17 -10.73
CA PRO A 62 -5.05 -4.20 -10.76
C PRO A 62 -3.88 -4.63 -9.89
N HIS A 63 -2.67 -4.58 -10.43
CA HIS A 63 -1.41 -4.79 -9.70
C HIS A 63 -0.64 -3.47 -9.70
N PHE A 64 -0.28 -3.00 -8.51
CA PHE A 64 0.35 -1.69 -8.33
C PHE A 64 1.86 -1.82 -8.30
N ARG A 65 2.54 -0.89 -8.97
CA ARG A 65 4.00 -0.84 -9.06
C ARG A 65 4.48 0.54 -8.67
N VAL A 66 5.48 0.59 -7.79
CA VAL A 66 6.13 1.85 -7.38
C VAL A 66 7.54 1.88 -7.94
N PHE A 67 7.91 2.98 -8.59
CA PHE A 67 9.11 3.05 -9.44
C PHE A 67 10.25 3.85 -8.83
N PHE A 68 11.46 3.32 -8.99
CA PHE A 68 12.71 3.90 -8.50
C PHE A 68 13.79 3.83 -9.57
N TRP A 69 14.62 4.86 -9.63
CA TRP A 69 15.89 4.86 -10.35
C TRP A 69 17.00 4.49 -9.37
N VAL A 70 17.74 3.44 -9.69
CA VAL A 70 18.81 2.91 -8.84
C VAL A 70 20.11 2.81 -9.64
N PRO A 71 21.29 3.08 -9.06
CA PRO A 71 22.56 2.89 -9.76
C PRO A 71 22.69 1.47 -10.32
N LYS A 72 23.19 1.32 -11.56
CA LYS A 72 23.39 0.01 -12.19
C LYS A 72 24.33 -0.91 -11.40
N SER A 73 25.22 -0.32 -10.59
CA SER A 73 26.13 -1.04 -9.71
C SER A 73 25.47 -1.63 -8.47
N ALA A 74 24.22 -1.25 -8.15
CA ALA A 74 23.53 -1.73 -6.97
C ALA A 74 23.23 -3.24 -7.07
N LYS A 75 23.75 -3.98 -6.11
CA LYS A 75 23.62 -5.44 -6.02
C LYS A 75 22.46 -5.84 -5.14
N GLU A 76 22.25 -5.11 -4.05
CA GLU A 76 21.21 -5.39 -3.08
C GLU A 76 20.09 -4.36 -3.21
N LEU A 77 18.85 -4.83 -3.28
CA LEU A 77 17.65 -4.00 -3.33
C LEU A 77 16.71 -4.48 -2.22
N THR A 78 16.52 -3.65 -1.20
CA THR A 78 15.69 -3.97 -0.05
C THR A 78 14.54 -2.99 0.04
N PRO A 79 13.31 -3.43 -0.27
CA PRO A 79 12.13 -2.60 -0.05
C PRO A 79 11.92 -2.41 1.46
N TYR A 80 11.29 -1.32 1.88
CA TYR A 80 10.84 -1.09 3.26
C TYR A 80 9.75 -0.01 3.28
N ALA A 81 9.04 0.13 4.39
CA ALA A 81 8.01 1.15 4.59
C ALA A 81 8.42 2.14 5.69
N ASP A 82 7.68 3.24 5.81
CA ASP A 82 7.87 4.20 6.92
C ASP A 82 7.79 3.52 8.31
N PRO A 83 8.49 4.05 9.32
CA PRO A 83 8.41 3.55 10.68
C PRO A 83 6.96 3.47 11.19
N GLY A 84 6.59 2.35 11.81
CA GLY A 84 5.24 2.13 12.33
C GLY A 84 4.26 1.51 11.34
N ILE A 85 4.62 1.37 10.07
CA ILE A 85 3.84 0.65 9.06
C ILE A 85 4.14 -0.85 9.14
N ASN A 86 3.15 -1.63 9.55
CA ASN A 86 3.30 -3.08 9.65
C ASN A 86 3.12 -3.74 8.27
N THR A 87 4.24 -4.02 7.60
CA THR A 87 4.27 -4.66 6.28
C THR A 87 5.20 -5.86 6.26
N LYS A 88 4.79 -6.93 5.59
CA LYS A 88 5.66 -8.08 5.31
C LYS A 88 6.49 -7.79 4.06
N VAL A 89 7.67 -7.19 4.26
CA VAL A 89 8.57 -6.77 3.19
C VAL A 89 9.62 -7.84 2.93
N LEU A 90 9.71 -8.35 1.70
CA LEU A 90 10.71 -9.35 1.29
C LEU A 90 11.59 -8.77 0.19
N ASN A 91 12.91 -9.03 0.21
CA ASN A 91 13.81 -8.55 -0.84
C ASN A 91 13.39 -9.10 -2.23
N HIS A 92 13.02 -10.39 -2.27
CA HIS A 92 12.47 -11.08 -3.42
C HIS A 92 11.35 -12.01 -2.95
N GLY A 93 10.22 -12.05 -3.65
CA GLY A 93 9.07 -12.84 -3.24
C GLY A 93 7.98 -12.90 -4.31
N SER A 94 6.94 -13.69 -4.04
CA SER A 94 5.72 -13.66 -4.84
C SER A 94 5.13 -12.24 -4.87
N VAL A 95 4.34 -11.90 -5.89
CA VAL A 95 3.65 -10.60 -6.04
C VAL A 95 2.77 -10.26 -4.83
N GLU A 96 2.39 -11.26 -4.05
CA GLU A 96 1.63 -11.12 -2.80
C GLU A 96 2.44 -10.49 -1.66
N ASN A 97 3.78 -10.53 -1.77
CA ASN A 97 4.70 -9.83 -0.89
C ASN A 97 5.32 -8.65 -1.65
N TRP A 98 5.79 -7.65 -0.91
CA TRP A 98 6.58 -6.59 -1.53
C TRP A 98 7.79 -7.25 -2.18
N SER A 99 7.96 -7.07 -3.48
CA SER A 99 9.01 -7.71 -4.25
C SER A 99 9.60 -6.73 -5.24
N VAL A 100 10.93 -6.67 -5.32
CA VAL A 100 11.63 -5.77 -6.22
C VAL A 100 11.92 -6.45 -7.55
N VAL A 101 11.61 -5.75 -8.64
CA VAL A 101 11.85 -6.22 -10.01
C VAL A 101 12.74 -5.22 -10.74
N LYS A 102 13.86 -5.71 -11.27
CA LYS A 102 14.75 -4.96 -12.16
C LYS A 102 14.17 -4.96 -13.57
N THR A 103 14.09 -3.79 -14.21
CA THR A 103 13.61 -3.69 -15.61
C THR A 103 14.77 -3.58 -16.59
N ASN A 104 14.50 -3.75 -17.88
CA ASN A 104 15.48 -3.49 -18.94
C ASN A 104 15.55 -2.01 -19.35
N THR A 105 14.96 -1.10 -18.56
CA THR A 105 14.95 0.33 -18.84
C THR A 105 16.10 1.00 -18.09
N TYR A 106 16.91 1.76 -18.83
CA TYR A 106 18.10 2.42 -18.30
C TYR A 106 18.09 3.91 -18.63
N LYS A 107 18.67 4.71 -17.74
CA LYS A 107 18.91 6.13 -17.95
C LYS A 107 20.26 6.48 -17.34
N ASP A 108 21.20 6.96 -18.15
CA ASP A 108 22.57 7.25 -17.71
C ASP A 108 23.20 6.06 -16.96
N ASN A 109 23.64 6.26 -15.71
CA ASN A 109 24.20 5.23 -14.82
C ASN A 109 23.15 4.54 -13.92
N GLU A 110 21.86 4.73 -14.21
CA GLU A 110 20.75 4.19 -13.43
C GLU A 110 19.95 3.15 -14.22
N GLN A 111 19.32 2.26 -13.49
CA GLN A 111 18.37 1.26 -13.95
C GLN A 111 17.03 1.54 -13.28
N LEU A 112 15.94 1.45 -14.05
CA LEU A 112 14.60 1.54 -13.50
C LEU A 112 14.26 0.21 -12.84
N VAL A 113 13.83 0.28 -11.60
CA VAL A 113 13.32 -0.85 -10.82
C VAL A 113 11.94 -0.49 -10.29
N PHE A 114 11.14 -1.51 -9.99
CA PHE A 114 9.86 -1.28 -9.33
C PHE A 114 9.60 -2.29 -8.22
N ILE A 115 8.81 -1.87 -7.24
CA ILE A 115 8.29 -2.72 -6.18
C ILE A 115 6.86 -3.10 -6.55
N TYR A 116 6.54 -4.40 -6.58
CA TYR A 116 5.15 -4.84 -6.58
C TYR A 116 4.55 -4.62 -5.19
N VAL A 117 3.42 -3.91 -5.16
CA VAL A 117 2.75 -3.55 -3.92
C VAL A 117 1.48 -4.39 -3.75
N PRO A 118 1.30 -5.09 -2.62
CA PRO A 118 0.08 -5.84 -2.33
C PRO A 118 -1.15 -4.95 -2.38
N LYS A 119 -2.22 -5.46 -3.00
CA LYS A 119 -3.52 -4.76 -3.12
C LYS A 119 -4.09 -4.35 -1.76
N SER A 120 -3.93 -5.21 -0.75
CA SER A 120 -4.36 -4.93 0.63
C SER A 120 -3.69 -3.67 1.19
N PHE A 121 -2.40 -3.47 0.88
CA PHE A 121 -1.67 -2.28 1.29
C PHE A 121 -2.24 -1.03 0.62
N VAL A 122 -2.44 -1.08 -0.70
CA VAL A 122 -2.99 0.07 -1.45
C VAL A 122 -4.40 0.42 -1.00
N ILE A 123 -5.24 -0.57 -0.68
CA ILE A 123 -6.59 -0.34 -0.15
C ILE A 123 -6.54 0.29 1.24
N PHE A 124 -5.61 -0.15 2.10
CA PHE A 124 -5.49 0.36 3.47
C PHE A 124 -4.96 1.80 3.51
N TYR A 125 -3.92 2.12 2.73
CA TYR A 125 -3.28 3.44 2.74
C TYR A 125 -3.89 4.44 1.75
N GLY A 126 -4.62 3.96 0.74
CA GLY A 126 -5.34 4.81 -0.21
C GLY A 126 -4.44 5.68 -1.09
N LYS A 127 -4.91 6.88 -1.41
CA LYS A 127 -4.17 7.83 -2.25
C LYS A 127 -2.90 8.29 -1.52
N GLY A 128 -1.76 8.23 -2.20
CA GLY A 128 -0.47 8.58 -1.61
C GLY A 128 0.24 7.42 -0.93
N PHE A 129 -0.27 6.18 -1.07
CA PHE A 129 0.37 4.97 -0.54
C PHE A 129 1.83 4.85 -1.00
N GLU A 130 2.17 5.32 -2.20
CA GLU A 130 3.51 5.24 -2.77
C GLU A 130 4.55 6.03 -1.96
N ASN A 131 4.11 7.06 -1.22
CA ASN A 131 4.99 7.96 -0.48
C ASN A 131 5.59 7.30 0.76
N VAL A 132 4.94 6.26 1.27
CA VAL A 132 5.37 5.51 2.46
C VAL A 132 6.12 4.22 2.12
N ILE A 133 6.41 4.01 0.82
CA ILE A 133 7.09 2.83 0.26
C ILE A 133 8.48 3.25 -0.18
N HIS A 134 9.51 2.65 0.34
CA HIS A 134 10.89 3.02 0.06
C HIS A 134 11.73 1.85 -0.43
N LEU A 135 12.87 2.18 -1.02
CA LEU A 135 13.85 1.23 -1.54
C LEU A 135 15.25 1.61 -1.08
N ASN A 136 15.87 0.72 -0.30
CA ASN A 136 17.27 0.80 0.05
C ASN A 136 18.09 0.03 -0.97
N TYR A 137 19.27 0.55 -1.33
CA TYR A 137 20.17 -0.10 -2.28
C TYR A 137 21.63 0.10 -1.91
N LYS A 138 22.44 -0.94 -2.19
CA LYS A 138 23.89 -0.97 -1.98
C LYS A 138 24.61 -1.48 -3.22
#